data_AF-A0A2H9SBY6-F1
#
_entry.id   AF-A0A2H9SBY6-F1
#
_cell.length_a   1.000
_cell.length_b   1.000
_cell.length_c   1.000
_cell.angle_alpha   90.00
_cell.angle_beta   90.00
_cell.angle_gamma   90.00
#
_symmetry.space_group_name_H-M   'P 1'
#
loop_
_entity.id
_entity.type
_entity.pdbx_description
1 polymer ?
#
loop_
_entity_poly.entity_id
_entity_poly.type
_entity_poly.pdbx_seq_one_letter_code
_entity_poly.pdbx_strand_id
1 'polypeptide(L)'
;MLKGQAAVEYAFIAAIVVTVVVLVAAPVFREFEFHLALENARRECVQVAWENGVEFAQLNYSISGRAVTISPRFYYGNGSLAEVDFGERPLNAISAVFHSSLDEDCVNVLNYEYCLE
;
A
#
# COMPACT_ATOMS: atom_id res chain seq x y z
N MET A 1 32.79 -16.71 -39.98
CA MET A 1 31.39 -16.89 -39.54
C MET A 1 31.21 -17.01 -38.02
N LEU A 2 32.17 -16.59 -37.18
CA LEU A 2 32.10 -16.76 -35.70
C LEU A 2 31.57 -15.55 -34.92
N LYS A 3 31.56 -14.33 -35.50
CA LYS A 3 31.14 -13.10 -34.77
C LYS A 3 29.62 -12.94 -34.64
N GLY A 4 28.84 -13.44 -35.61
CA GLY A 4 27.39 -13.36 -35.58
C GLY A 4 26.75 -14.26 -34.54
N GLN A 5 27.37 -15.41 -34.25
CA GLN A 5 26.84 -16.41 -33.31
C GLN A 5 27.04 -15.98 -31.85
N ALA A 6 28.20 -15.39 -31.52
CA ALA A 6 28.47 -14.85 -30.19
C ALA A 6 27.54 -13.66 -29.84
N ALA A 7 27.26 -12.76 -30.79
CA ALA A 7 26.36 -11.63 -30.56
C ALA A 7 24.92 -12.08 -30.23
N VAL A 8 24.46 -13.18 -30.85
CA VAL A 8 23.12 -13.74 -30.61
C VAL A 8 23.05 -14.40 -29.23
N GLU A 9 24.08 -15.12 -28.80
CA GLU A 9 24.15 -15.69 -27.45
C GLU A 9 24.13 -14.61 -26.36
N TYR A 10 24.88 -13.52 -26.53
CA TYR A 10 24.85 -12.41 -25.57
C TYR A 10 23.48 -11.74 -25.49
N ALA A 11 22.81 -11.53 -26.62
CA ALA A 11 21.46 -10.97 -26.64
C ALA A 11 20.46 -11.90 -25.93
N PHE A 12 20.61 -13.22 -26.10
CA PHE A 12 19.73 -14.20 -25.46
C PHE A 12 19.92 -14.25 -23.94
N ILE A 13 21.18 -14.25 -23.47
CA ILE A 13 21.50 -14.20 -22.03
C ILE A 13 20.98 -12.90 -21.41
N ALA A 14 21.20 -11.76 -22.07
CA ALA A 14 20.70 -10.48 -21.60
C ALA A 14 19.17 -10.49 -21.49
N ALA A 15 18.46 -11.04 -22.48
CA ALA A 15 17.01 -11.18 -22.44
C ALA A 15 16.53 -12.05 -21.28
N ILE A 16 17.20 -13.18 -21.01
CA ILE A 16 16.87 -14.04 -19.85
C ILE A 16 17.09 -13.28 -18.54
N VAL A 17 18.22 -12.59 -18.38
CA VAL A 17 18.52 -11.83 -17.17
C VAL A 17 17.48 -10.73 -16.95
N VAL A 18 17.15 -9.97 -17.98
CA VAL A 18 16.09 -8.93 -17.91
C VAL A 18 14.76 -9.56 -17.54
N THR A 19 14.40 -10.69 -18.13
CA THR A 19 13.14 -11.38 -17.83
C THR A 19 13.10 -11.85 -16.37
N VAL A 20 14.18 -12.45 -15.86
CA VAL A 20 14.28 -12.88 -14.46
C VAL A 20 14.19 -11.68 -13.51
N VAL A 21 14.88 -10.59 -13.81
CA VAL A 21 14.81 -9.36 -13.00
C VAL A 21 13.40 -8.80 -12.99
N VAL A 22 12.72 -8.71 -14.12
CA VAL A 22 11.34 -8.19 -14.20
C VAL A 22 10.37 -9.11 -13.45
N LEU A 23 10.49 -10.43 -13.61
CA LEU A 23 9.62 -11.41 -12.95
C LEU A 23 9.75 -11.41 -11.43
N VAL A 24 10.96 -11.15 -10.90
CA VAL A 24 11.20 -11.11 -9.45
C VAL A 24 10.93 -9.71 -8.89
N ALA A 25 11.36 -8.67 -9.57
CA ALA A 25 11.25 -7.32 -9.07
C ALA A 25 9.80 -6.81 -9.09
N ALA A 26 9.01 -7.13 -10.13
CA ALA A 26 7.62 -6.67 -10.23
C ALA A 26 6.72 -7.08 -9.04
N PRO A 27 6.70 -8.35 -8.57
CA PRO A 27 5.92 -8.71 -7.39
C PRO A 27 6.47 -8.08 -6.10
N VAL A 28 7.79 -7.97 -5.94
CA VAL A 28 8.41 -7.32 -4.77
C VAL A 28 8.04 -5.84 -4.69
N PHE A 29 8.06 -5.13 -5.83
CA PHE A 29 7.65 -3.73 -5.88
C PHE A 29 6.16 -3.57 -5.54
N ARG A 30 5.30 -4.49 -5.99
CA ARG A 30 3.87 -4.47 -5.64
C ARG A 30 3.61 -4.68 -4.15
N GLU A 31 4.31 -5.62 -3.51
CA GLU A 31 4.20 -5.83 -2.06
C GLU A 31 4.70 -4.61 -1.29
N PHE A 32 5.83 -4.03 -1.72
CA PHE A 32 6.36 -2.81 -1.13
C PHE A 32 5.38 -1.64 -1.23
N GLU A 33 4.77 -1.44 -2.39
CA GLU A 33 3.78 -0.40 -2.64
C GLU A 33 2.53 -0.57 -1.78
N PHE A 34 2.03 -1.80 -1.63
CA PHE A 34 0.92 -2.13 -0.74
C PHE A 34 1.26 -1.79 0.72
N HIS A 35 2.44 -2.22 1.19
CA HIS A 35 2.88 -1.90 2.54
C HIS A 35 3.07 -0.41 2.75
N LEU A 36 3.60 0.32 1.76
CA LEU A 36 3.76 1.76 1.80
C LEU A 36 2.42 2.47 1.95
N ALA A 37 1.37 2.05 1.22
CA ALA A 37 0.03 2.62 1.38
C ALA A 37 -0.50 2.44 2.81
N LEU A 38 -0.46 1.21 3.34
CA LEU A 38 -0.90 0.93 4.70
C LEU A 38 -0.09 1.65 5.77
N GLU A 39 1.22 1.80 5.58
CA GLU A 39 2.08 2.48 6.53
C GLU A 39 1.77 3.98 6.61
N ASN A 40 1.42 4.62 5.48
CA ASN A 40 1.00 6.02 5.47
C ASN A 40 -0.37 6.21 6.13
N ALA A 41 -1.34 5.35 5.83
CA ALA A 41 -2.62 5.35 6.53
C ALA A 41 -2.44 5.17 8.04
N ARG A 42 -1.52 4.27 8.45
CA ARG A 42 -1.19 4.04 9.86
C ARG A 42 -0.60 5.29 10.52
N ARG A 43 0.35 5.97 9.87
CA ARG A 43 0.95 7.21 10.39
C ARG A 43 -0.10 8.29 10.61
N GLU A 44 -1.01 8.43 9.66
CA GLU A 44 -2.12 9.38 9.79
C GLU A 44 -3.04 9.02 10.97
N CYS A 45 -3.38 7.74 11.14
CA CYS A 45 -4.19 7.29 12.28
C CYS A 45 -3.50 7.56 13.64
N VAL A 46 -2.17 7.45 13.72
CA VAL A 46 -1.42 7.82 14.93
C VAL A 46 -1.58 9.31 15.23
N GLN A 47 -1.56 10.16 14.20
CA GLN A 47 -1.79 11.60 14.37
C GLN A 47 -3.23 11.89 14.83
N VAL A 48 -4.23 11.24 14.23
CA VAL A 48 -5.63 11.36 14.65
C VAL A 48 -5.79 10.95 16.12
N ALA A 49 -5.14 9.85 16.53
CA ALA A 49 -5.19 9.39 17.92
C ALA A 49 -4.62 10.44 18.88
N TRP A 50 -3.48 11.02 18.53
CA TRP A 50 -2.83 12.07 19.33
C TRP A 50 -3.71 13.32 19.46
N GLU A 51 -4.33 13.77 18.36
CA GLU A 51 -5.22 14.95 18.35
C GLU A 51 -6.48 14.73 19.21
N ASN A 52 -6.96 13.48 19.31
CA ASN A 52 -8.15 13.12 20.07
C ASN A 52 -7.84 12.63 21.51
N GLY A 53 -6.57 12.64 21.93
CA GLY A 53 -6.17 12.20 23.27
C GLY A 53 -6.39 10.71 23.54
N VAL A 54 -6.36 9.88 22.50
CA VAL A 54 -6.51 8.42 22.56
C VAL A 54 -5.26 7.72 22.06
N GLU A 55 -5.18 6.41 22.27
CA GLU A 55 -4.09 5.58 21.76
C GLU A 55 -4.49 4.88 20.47
N PHE A 56 -3.60 4.91 19.47
CA PHE A 56 -3.76 4.13 18.26
C PHE A 56 -3.33 2.68 18.52
N ALA A 57 -4.26 1.73 18.36
CA ALA A 57 -4.00 0.32 18.61
C ALA A 57 -3.32 -0.33 17.42
N GLN A 58 -4.04 -0.40 16.31
CA GLN A 58 -3.60 -1.06 15.08
C GLN A 58 -4.46 -0.63 13.90
N LEU A 59 -3.89 -0.75 12.71
CA LEU A 59 -4.61 -0.66 11.46
C LEU A 59 -5.04 -2.07 11.08
N ASN A 60 -6.31 -2.41 11.26
CA ASN A 60 -6.81 -3.65 10.68
C ASN A 60 -7.06 -3.43 9.20
N TYR A 61 -6.89 -4.49 8.43
CA TYR A 61 -7.30 -4.50 7.05
C TYR A 61 -7.81 -5.88 6.66
N SER A 62 -8.75 -5.91 5.72
CA SER A 62 -9.19 -7.13 5.06
C SER A 62 -9.04 -6.99 3.55
N ILE A 63 -8.75 -8.09 2.88
CA ILE A 63 -8.53 -8.11 1.43
C ILE A 63 -9.58 -9.01 0.80
N SER A 64 -10.37 -8.47 -0.12
CA SER A 64 -11.36 -9.20 -0.90
C SER A 64 -11.15 -8.91 -2.39
N GLY A 65 -10.46 -9.82 -3.08
CA GLY A 65 -10.07 -9.62 -4.48
C GLY A 65 -9.07 -8.46 -4.62
N ARG A 66 -9.53 -7.33 -5.16
CA ARG A 66 -8.75 -6.09 -5.31
C ARG A 66 -9.13 -5.01 -4.29
N ALA A 67 -10.21 -5.21 -3.53
CA ALA A 67 -10.63 -4.28 -2.49
C ALA A 67 -9.86 -4.57 -1.20
N VAL A 68 -9.35 -3.51 -0.59
CA VAL A 68 -8.64 -3.49 0.69
C VAL A 68 -9.44 -2.60 1.63
N THR A 69 -10.17 -3.20 2.54
CA THR A 69 -10.95 -2.45 3.53
C THR A 69 -10.06 -2.20 4.74
N ILE A 70 -9.91 -0.93 5.12
CA ILE A 70 -9.08 -0.47 6.23
C ILE A 70 -9.98 -0.08 7.40
N SER A 71 -9.73 -0.67 8.57
CA SER A 71 -10.50 -0.43 9.79
C SER A 71 -9.54 -0.06 10.95
N PRO A 72 -9.24 1.23 11.12
CA PRO A 72 -8.42 1.71 12.24
C PRO A 72 -9.08 1.40 13.58
N ARG A 73 -8.29 1.03 14.59
CA ARG A 73 -8.79 0.87 15.97
C ARG A 73 -8.03 1.77 16.94
N PHE A 74 -8.80 2.38 17.83
CA PHE A 74 -8.32 3.28 18.87
C PHE A 74 -8.77 2.77 20.24
N TYR A 75 -7.97 3.04 21.26
CA TYR A 75 -8.29 2.74 22.65
C TYR A 75 -8.17 4.00 23.51
N TYR A 76 -9.07 4.14 24.48
CA TYR A 76 -8.85 5.04 25.60
C TYR A 76 -7.75 4.44 26.51
N GLY A 77 -7.06 5.27 27.29
CA GLY A 77 -5.99 4.82 28.20
C GLY A 77 -6.42 3.83 29.29
N ASN A 78 -7.71 3.50 29.39
CA ASN A 78 -8.27 2.44 30.24
C ASN A 78 -8.43 1.08 29.51
N GLY A 79 -8.01 0.98 28.25
CA GLY A 79 -8.13 -0.23 27.41
C GLY A 79 -9.50 -0.45 26.74
N SER A 80 -10.44 0.48 26.91
CA SER A 80 -11.74 0.43 26.20
C SER A 80 -11.64 1.00 24.78
N LEU A 81 -12.39 0.43 23.84
CA LEU A 81 -12.42 0.92 22.44
C LEU A 81 -12.88 2.37 22.40
N ALA A 82 -12.13 3.20 21.68
CA ALA A 82 -12.47 4.59 21.43
C ALA A 82 -13.15 4.75 20.06
N GLU A 83 -14.31 5.40 20.07
CA GLU A 83 -14.97 5.89 18.85
C GLU A 83 -14.35 7.24 18.51
N VAL A 84 -13.56 7.26 17.43
CA VAL A 84 -12.85 8.44 16.94
C VAL A 84 -13.31 8.69 15.53
N ASP A 85 -13.72 9.92 15.23
CA ASP A 85 -13.97 10.32 13.86
C ASP A 85 -12.63 10.62 13.17
N PHE A 86 -12.21 9.71 12.30
CA PHE A 86 -11.01 9.86 11.48
C PHE A 86 -11.34 10.38 10.06
N GLY A 87 -12.62 10.47 9.70
CA GLY A 87 -13.10 10.82 8.36
C GLY A 87 -12.32 10.12 7.25
N GLU A 88 -12.04 10.84 6.17
CA GLU A 88 -11.26 10.33 5.03
C GLU A 88 -9.74 10.46 5.21
N ARG A 89 -9.23 10.85 6.39
CA ARG A 89 -7.80 11.18 6.56
C ARG A 89 -6.86 10.04 6.19
N PRO A 90 -7.10 8.77 6.59
CA PRO A 90 -6.22 7.67 6.21
C PRO A 90 -6.16 7.47 4.68
N LEU A 91 -7.28 7.66 3.98
CA LEU A 91 -7.34 7.55 2.52
C LEU A 91 -6.66 8.75 1.83
N ASN A 92 -6.83 9.96 2.37
CA ASN A 92 -6.12 11.14 1.89
C ASN A 92 -4.60 10.98 2.00
N ALA A 93 -4.11 10.36 3.08
CA ALA A 93 -2.68 10.06 3.25
C ALA A 93 -2.18 9.06 2.19
N ILE A 94 -2.97 8.03 1.86
CA ILE A 94 -2.66 7.12 0.74
C ILE A 94 -2.66 7.91 -0.58
N SER A 95 -3.72 8.70 -0.82
CA SER A 95 -3.91 9.43 -2.06
C SER A 95 -2.79 10.44 -2.35
N ALA A 96 -2.30 11.10 -1.31
CA ALA A 96 -1.22 12.08 -1.41
C ALA A 96 0.11 11.46 -1.87
N VAL A 97 0.42 10.24 -1.44
CA VAL A 97 1.67 9.55 -1.82
C VAL A 97 1.63 9.09 -3.27
N PHE A 98 0.48 8.59 -3.71
CA PHE A 98 0.32 8.02 -5.05
C PHE A 98 -0.29 8.98 -6.06
N HIS A 99 -0.57 10.23 -5.67
CA HIS A 99 -1.19 11.27 -6.49
C HIS A 99 -2.49 10.82 -7.16
N SER A 100 -3.28 10.00 -6.46
CA SER A 100 -4.58 9.53 -6.91
C SER A 100 -5.70 10.49 -6.48
N SER A 101 -6.90 10.30 -7.02
CA SER A 101 -8.13 10.94 -6.54
C SER A 101 -8.90 10.00 -5.63
N LEU A 102 -9.54 10.57 -4.61
CA LEU A 102 -10.59 9.88 -3.85
C LEU A 102 -11.88 9.82 -4.65
N ASP A 103 -12.59 8.70 -4.54
CA ASP A 103 -13.91 8.47 -5.12
C ASP A 103 -14.76 7.71 -4.10
N GLU A 104 -15.90 8.28 -3.69
CA GLU A 104 -16.91 7.65 -2.81
C GLU A 104 -16.32 6.80 -1.65
N ASP A 105 -15.53 7.41 -0.76
CA ASP A 105 -14.89 6.76 0.41
C ASP A 105 -13.85 5.65 0.08
N CYS A 106 -13.39 5.60 -1.16
CA CYS A 106 -12.32 4.72 -1.61
C CYS A 106 -11.24 5.48 -2.39
N VAL A 107 -10.03 4.91 -2.43
CA VAL A 107 -8.92 5.41 -3.24
C VAL A 107 -8.32 4.28 -4.06
N ASN A 108 -8.25 4.48 -5.38
CA ASN A 108 -7.76 3.49 -6.32
C ASN A 108 -6.26 3.71 -6.60
N VAL A 109 -5.43 2.79 -6.11
CA VAL A 109 -3.97 2.88 -6.19
C VAL A 109 -3.37 1.52 -6.54
N LEU A 110 -2.53 1.50 -7.58
CA LEU A 110 -1.63 0.37 -7.89
C LEU A 110 -2.33 -1.01 -7.98
N ASN A 111 -3.51 -1.02 -8.60
CA ASN A 111 -4.41 -2.17 -8.79
C ASN A 111 -5.25 -2.59 -7.58
N TYR A 112 -5.16 -1.87 -6.47
CA TYR A 112 -5.99 -2.05 -5.29
C TYR A 112 -6.93 -0.86 -5.11
N GLU A 113 -8.11 -1.18 -4.59
CA GLU A 113 -9.10 -0.21 -4.17
C GLU A 113 -9.10 -0.18 -2.65
N TYR A 114 -8.61 0.89 -2.04
CA TYR A 114 -8.54 1.02 -0.58
C TYR A 114 -9.77 1.78 -0.11
N CYS A 115 -10.57 1.17 0.76
CA CYS A 115 -11.79 1.76 1.30
C CYS A 115 -11.72 1.82 2.83
N LEU A 116 -12.45 2.74 3.44
CA LEU A 116 -12.62 2.79 4.89
C LEU A 116 -13.87 2.03 5.33
N GLU A 117 -13.79 1.44 6.52
CA GLU A 117 -14.93 0.84 7.26
C GLU A 117 -15.34 1.70 8.46
#